data_AF-A0A9E5EZZ4-F1
#
_entry.id   AF-A0A9E5EZZ4-F1
#
_cell.length_a   1.000
_cell.length_b   1.000
_cell.length_c   1.000
_cell.angle_alpha   90.00
_cell.angle_beta   90.00
_cell.angle_gamma   90.00
#
_symmetry.space_group_name_H-M   'P 1'
#
loop_
_entity.id
_entity.type
_entity.pdbx_description
1 polymer ?
#
loop_
_entity_poly.entity_id
_entity_poly.type
_entity_poly.pdbx_seq_one_letter_code
_entity_poly.pdbx_strand_id
1 'polypeptide(L)'
;PFSKAGFRKGFGDDRGNLFFDICRLAKFHKPGYMILENVRNLASHDSGNTWKVIKDSIDELGYQTYEDPLILNALNFKVPQNRERVIIMCKRKDLGSLPQLPEIPKSKFGTNLKDILCDHDKNKISGKLKVVEGVWDEFVRILVSNSVPMPKFPVWTDWWDGDGEGTASDTTEKKSAFYSKYKNWIDKNRDFYSKNKSLLEPWLHKSRSHKEWKGAVRKFEWQAGDLKSDDGMDKVLWSARGSGIRVKRPDYVPTLVALAQVPVYGPESRKLSPRELLRLQSFPDSFKYDEKTIYKQVGNAVNVKMIERCSRFLILNESLFESEEGNVGN
;
A
#
# COMPACT_ATOMS: atom_id res chain seq x y z
N PRO A 1 17.02 3.28 3.70
CA PRO A 1 17.73 2.07 4.15
C PRO A 1 16.99 0.74 3.93
N PHE A 2 15.81 0.48 4.51
CA PHE A 2 15.24 -0.89 4.59
C PHE A 2 14.01 -1.18 3.70
N SER A 3 13.51 -0.19 2.94
CA SER A 3 12.33 -0.35 2.06
C SER A 3 12.66 -1.08 0.75
N LYS A 4 11.73 -1.93 0.26
CA LYS A 4 11.82 -2.55 -1.08
C LYS A 4 11.98 -1.54 -2.21
N ALA A 5 11.45 -0.32 -2.03
CA ALA A 5 11.48 0.75 -3.01
C ALA A 5 12.74 1.64 -2.94
N GLY A 6 13.65 1.41 -1.97
CA GLY A 6 14.92 2.14 -1.84
C GLY A 6 16.14 1.29 -2.17
N PHE A 7 17.34 1.88 -2.08
CA PHE A 7 18.63 1.23 -2.42
C PHE A 7 19.09 0.11 -1.47
N ARG A 8 18.29 -0.27 -0.46
CA ARG A 8 18.58 -1.38 0.48
C ARG A 8 19.96 -1.36 1.12
N LYS A 9 20.52 -0.17 1.37
CA LYS A 9 21.86 -0.01 1.96
C LYS A 9 21.94 -0.37 3.45
N GLY A 10 20.83 -0.77 4.10
CA GLY A 10 20.83 -1.21 5.50
C GLY A 10 21.47 -0.19 6.44
N PHE A 11 22.43 -0.67 7.26
CA PHE A 11 23.29 0.13 8.15
C PHE A 11 24.48 0.82 7.46
N GLY A 12 24.74 0.54 6.17
CA GLY A 12 25.71 1.27 5.35
C GLY A 12 25.15 2.56 4.74
N ASP A 13 23.98 3.01 5.20
CA ASP A 13 23.33 4.28 4.87
C ASP A 13 23.30 5.11 6.15
N ASP A 14 23.68 6.38 6.13
CA ASP A 14 23.64 7.24 7.32
C ASP A 14 22.25 7.28 7.97
N ARG A 15 21.18 7.07 7.18
CA ARG A 15 19.79 6.98 7.67
C ARG A 15 19.46 5.64 8.33
N GLY A 16 20.26 4.60 8.12
CA GLY A 16 20.19 3.31 8.83
C GLY A 16 20.73 3.40 10.26
N ASN A 17 21.55 4.41 10.55
CA ASN A 17 22.16 4.62 11.87
C ASN A 17 21.22 5.20 12.92
N LEU A 18 20.02 5.65 12.52
CA LEU A 18 18.98 6.12 13.46
C LEU A 18 18.63 5.07 14.53
N PHE A 19 18.79 3.78 14.22
CA PHE A 19 18.64 2.72 15.23
C PHE A 19 19.67 2.85 16.35
N PHE A 20 20.93 3.15 16.03
CA PHE A 20 21.97 3.33 17.04
C PHE A 20 21.79 4.62 17.85
N ASP A 21 21.18 5.65 17.27
CA ASP A 21 20.73 6.82 18.04
C ASP A 21 19.63 6.46 19.05
N ILE A 22 18.68 5.62 18.66
CA ILE A 22 17.68 5.07 19.58
C ILE A 22 18.37 4.29 20.71
N CYS A 23 19.35 3.43 20.38
CA CYS A 23 20.14 2.71 21.39
C CYS A 23 20.86 3.66 22.35
N ARG A 24 21.48 4.73 21.84
CA ARG A 24 22.14 5.77 22.64
C ARG A 24 21.15 6.46 23.59
N LEU A 25 19.98 6.84 23.11
CA LEU A 25 18.92 7.46 23.93
C LEU A 25 18.37 6.47 24.98
N ALA A 26 18.17 5.21 24.60
CA ALA A 26 17.71 4.15 25.51
C ALA A 26 18.73 3.87 26.62
N LYS A 27 20.03 3.91 26.31
CA LYS A 27 21.11 3.76 27.30
C LYS A 27 21.11 4.90 28.32
N PHE A 28 20.83 6.12 27.87
CA PHE A 28 20.80 7.31 28.71
C PHE A 28 19.54 7.39 29.58
N HIS A 29 18.35 7.29 28.97
CA HIS A 29 17.07 7.46 29.67
C HIS A 29 16.57 6.19 30.38
N LYS A 30 17.00 5.01 29.93
CA LYS A 30 16.59 3.69 30.45
C LYS A 30 15.06 3.55 30.65
N PRO A 31 14.22 3.84 29.63
CA PRO A 31 12.77 3.68 29.76
C PRO A 31 12.39 2.26 30.21
N GLY A 32 11.25 2.08 30.89
CA GLY A 32 10.79 0.72 31.24
C GLY A 32 10.41 -0.12 30.01
N TYR A 33 9.95 0.55 28.95
CA TYR A 33 9.42 -0.06 27.73
C TYR A 33 9.84 0.75 26.50
N MET A 34 10.05 0.08 25.37
CA MET A 34 10.21 0.72 24.07
C MET A 34 9.40 -0.03 23.02
N ILE A 35 8.83 0.71 22.06
CA ILE A 35 8.17 0.13 20.89
C ILE A 35 8.77 0.76 19.67
N LEU A 36 9.37 -0.07 18.81
CA LEU A 36 9.93 0.35 17.54
C LEU A 36 9.06 -0.20 16.40
N GLU A 37 8.87 0.60 15.37
CA GLU A 37 8.14 0.21 14.16
C GLU A 37 9.04 0.38 12.94
N ASN A 38 8.92 -0.54 11.99
CA ASN A 38 9.51 -0.34 10.67
C ASN A 38 8.72 -1.09 9.59
N VAL A 39 9.12 -0.89 8.33
CA VAL A 39 8.60 -1.66 7.20
C VAL A 39 8.82 -3.16 7.40
N ARG A 40 7.83 -3.98 7.01
CA ARG A 40 7.89 -5.46 7.05
C ARG A 40 9.22 -6.03 6.55
N ASN A 41 9.81 -5.38 5.56
CA ASN A 41 11.05 -5.83 4.93
C ASN A 41 12.28 -5.86 5.81
N LEU A 42 12.30 -5.14 6.93
CA LEU A 42 13.39 -5.20 7.89
C LEU A 42 13.56 -6.61 8.46
N ALA A 43 12.46 -7.34 8.68
CA ALA A 43 12.47 -8.70 9.24
C ALA A 43 13.23 -9.72 8.37
N SER A 44 13.19 -9.55 7.04
CA SER A 44 13.88 -10.43 6.08
C SER A 44 15.09 -9.76 5.42
N HIS A 45 15.54 -8.62 5.95
CA HIS A 45 16.61 -7.84 5.34
C HIS A 45 17.96 -8.51 5.61
N ASP A 46 18.86 -8.46 4.62
CA ASP A 46 20.21 -9.02 4.71
C ASP A 46 20.21 -10.47 5.23
N SER A 47 19.32 -11.29 4.66
CA SER A 47 19.13 -12.70 5.05
C SER A 47 18.87 -12.92 6.54
N GLY A 48 18.27 -11.93 7.23
CA GLY A 48 17.95 -11.99 8.66
C GLY A 48 18.99 -11.35 9.58
N ASN A 49 20.19 -11.02 9.07
CA ASN A 49 21.26 -10.42 9.88
C ASN A 49 20.85 -9.09 10.52
N THR A 50 20.03 -8.30 9.81
CA THR A 50 19.56 -7.01 10.34
C THR A 50 18.71 -7.19 11.59
N TRP A 51 17.83 -8.21 11.62
CA TRP A 51 17.05 -8.53 12.80
C TRP A 51 17.94 -8.96 13.97
N LYS A 52 18.91 -9.84 13.68
CA LYS A 52 19.88 -10.32 14.67
C LYS A 52 20.62 -9.16 15.35
N VAL A 53 21.20 -8.24 14.57
CA VAL A 53 21.91 -7.06 15.10
C VAL A 53 21.00 -6.20 16.00
N ILE A 54 19.73 -6.01 15.60
CA ILE A 54 18.77 -5.24 16.40
C ILE A 54 18.47 -5.95 17.72
N LYS A 55 18.22 -7.25 17.69
CA LYS A 55 17.93 -8.07 18.88
C LYS A 55 19.12 -8.07 19.83
N ASP A 56 20.33 -8.32 19.33
CA ASP A 56 21.57 -8.33 20.12
C ASP A 56 21.80 -6.96 20.78
N SER A 57 21.60 -5.85 20.04
CA SER A 57 21.72 -4.49 20.58
C SER A 57 20.68 -4.20 21.68
N ILE A 58 19.44 -4.68 21.53
CA ILE A 58 18.38 -4.54 22.55
C ILE A 58 18.77 -5.33 23.81
N ASP A 59 19.32 -6.53 23.64
CA ASP A 59 19.76 -7.40 24.73
C ASP A 59 20.90 -6.76 25.56
N GLU A 60 21.91 -6.23 24.88
CA GLU A 60 23.05 -5.50 25.46
C GLU A 60 22.63 -4.26 26.25
N LEU A 61 21.55 -3.60 25.85
CA LEU A 61 20.98 -2.45 26.55
C LEU A 61 20.21 -2.83 27.83
N GLY A 62 20.08 -4.12 28.14
CA GLY A 62 19.34 -4.63 29.30
C GLY A 62 17.84 -4.76 29.06
N TYR A 63 17.42 -4.92 27.80
CA TYR A 63 16.02 -5.17 27.43
C TYR A 63 15.86 -6.56 26.83
N GLN A 64 14.62 -7.05 26.81
CA GLN A 64 14.22 -8.27 26.12
C GLN A 64 13.18 -7.91 25.04
N THR A 65 13.20 -8.67 23.95
CA THR A 65 12.21 -8.65 22.86
C THR A 65 11.92 -10.10 22.45
N TYR A 66 10.90 -10.34 21.62
CA TYR A 66 10.58 -11.67 21.10
C TYR A 66 11.69 -12.23 20.19
N GLU A 67 11.76 -13.56 20.10
CA GLU A 67 12.72 -14.28 19.26
C GLU A 67 12.56 -13.92 17.78
N ASP A 68 11.33 -14.03 17.29
CA ASP A 68 10.97 -13.75 15.91
C ASP A 68 10.45 -12.32 15.73
N PRO A 69 10.66 -11.69 14.55
CA PRO A 69 10.07 -10.40 14.23
C PRO A 69 8.54 -10.46 14.23
N LEU A 70 7.88 -9.66 15.07
CA LEU A 70 6.43 -9.58 15.09
C LEU A 70 5.91 -8.75 13.90
N ILE A 71 5.21 -9.41 12.97
CA ILE A 71 4.59 -8.76 11.82
C ILE A 71 3.10 -8.55 12.07
N LEU A 72 2.68 -7.29 12.15
CA LEU A 72 1.28 -6.91 12.33
C LEU A 72 0.76 -6.13 11.13
N ASN A 73 -0.52 -6.30 10.80
CA ASN A 73 -1.21 -5.55 9.78
C ASN A 73 -2.28 -4.65 10.42
N ALA A 74 -2.49 -3.43 9.90
CA ALA A 74 -3.55 -2.57 10.40
C ALA A 74 -4.96 -3.22 10.27
N LEU A 75 -5.13 -4.13 9.29
CA LEU A 75 -6.31 -4.99 9.19
C LEU A 75 -6.57 -5.82 10.46
N ASN A 76 -5.52 -6.27 11.18
CA ASN A 76 -5.68 -7.01 12.45
C ASN A 76 -6.37 -6.19 13.54
N PHE A 77 -6.47 -4.87 13.36
CA PHE A 77 -7.07 -3.92 14.31
C PHE A 77 -8.36 -3.29 13.77
N LYS A 78 -9.00 -3.94 12.79
CA LYS A 78 -10.23 -3.49 12.10
C LYS A 78 -10.08 -2.14 11.41
N VAL A 79 -8.87 -1.79 10.97
CA VAL A 79 -8.62 -0.59 10.17
C VAL A 79 -8.59 -1.01 8.69
N PRO A 80 -9.35 -0.37 7.77
CA PRO A 80 -9.43 -0.73 6.34
C PRO A 80 -8.15 -0.36 5.57
N GLN A 81 -6.99 -0.78 6.06
CA GLN A 81 -5.70 -0.52 5.45
C GLN A 81 -4.83 -1.77 5.48
N ASN A 82 -4.43 -2.25 4.30
CA ASN A 82 -3.41 -3.28 4.21
C ASN A 82 -2.01 -2.66 4.39
N ARG A 83 -1.58 -2.60 5.65
CA ARG A 83 -0.31 -2.01 6.11
C ARG A 83 0.39 -2.95 7.08
N GLU A 84 1.22 -3.82 6.52
CA GLU A 84 2.08 -4.73 7.30
C GLU A 84 3.34 -4.02 7.78
N ARG A 85 3.65 -4.20 9.07
CA ARG A 85 4.80 -3.59 9.75
C ARG A 85 5.46 -4.59 10.68
N VAL A 86 6.77 -4.46 10.83
CA VAL A 86 7.47 -5.11 11.92
C VAL A 86 7.34 -4.22 13.15
N ILE A 87 6.90 -4.81 14.25
CA ILE A 87 6.78 -4.16 15.55
C ILE A 87 7.76 -4.85 16.49
N ILE A 88 8.59 -4.07 17.17
CA ILE A 88 9.59 -4.55 18.11
C ILE A 88 9.20 -4.04 19.49
N MET A 89 8.68 -4.93 20.32
CA MET A 89 8.25 -4.64 21.68
C MET A 89 9.37 -5.00 22.65
N CYS A 90 9.96 -3.98 23.27
CA CYS A 90 11.07 -4.14 24.19
C CYS A 90 10.61 -3.86 25.61
N LYS A 91 10.92 -4.76 26.53
CA LYS A 91 10.70 -4.59 27.98
C LYS A 91 12.04 -4.64 28.69
N ARG A 92 12.29 -3.77 29.67
CA ARG A 92 13.53 -3.82 30.45
C ARG A 92 13.58 -5.10 31.30
N LYS A 93 14.73 -5.79 31.35
CA LYS A 93 14.86 -7.14 31.95
C LYS A 93 14.51 -7.20 33.45
N ASP A 94 14.72 -6.10 34.18
CA ASP A 94 14.39 -5.96 35.60
C ASP A 94 12.88 -5.84 35.88
N LEU A 95 12.05 -5.61 34.87
CA LEU A 95 10.59 -5.47 35.02
C LEU A 95 9.83 -6.81 34.85
N GLY A 96 10.55 -7.94 34.83
CA GLY A 96 9.98 -9.28 34.63
C GLY A 96 9.83 -9.65 33.15
N SER A 97 9.21 -10.79 32.85
CA SER A 97 9.12 -11.36 31.50
C SER A 97 8.18 -10.59 30.56
N LEU A 98 8.36 -10.80 29.25
CA LEU A 98 7.40 -10.39 28.22
C LEU A 98 6.09 -11.17 28.33
N PRO A 99 4.95 -10.54 27.97
CA PRO A 99 3.69 -11.26 27.82
C PRO A 99 3.76 -12.27 26.66
N GLN A 100 2.99 -13.35 26.74
CA GLN A 100 2.95 -14.37 25.68
C GLN A 100 2.19 -13.84 24.47
N LEU A 101 2.77 -13.96 23.27
CA LEU A 101 2.10 -13.55 22.04
C LEU A 101 0.89 -14.46 21.75
N PRO A 102 -0.28 -13.89 21.41
CA PRO A 102 -1.41 -14.67 20.91
C PRO A 102 -1.17 -15.10 19.46
N GLU A 103 -2.00 -16.02 18.97
CA GLU A 103 -2.07 -16.30 17.53
C GLU A 103 -2.51 -15.03 16.79
N ILE A 104 -1.78 -14.68 15.73
CA ILE A 104 -2.10 -13.51 14.90
C ILE A 104 -3.24 -13.90 13.95
N PRO A 105 -4.41 -13.26 14.05
CA PRO A 105 -5.52 -13.60 13.17
C PRO A 105 -5.15 -13.41 11.71
N LYS A 106 -5.61 -14.34 10.85
CA LYS A 106 -5.53 -14.14 9.40
C LYS A 106 -6.33 -12.88 9.04
N SER A 107 -5.79 -12.04 8.18
CA SER A 107 -6.29 -10.70 7.84
C SER A 107 -7.56 -10.69 6.98
N LYS A 108 -8.58 -11.46 7.39
CA LYS A 108 -9.94 -11.48 6.84
C LYS A 108 -10.90 -10.73 7.76
N PHE A 109 -10.60 -9.46 8.03
CA PHE A 109 -11.55 -8.61 8.75
C PHE A 109 -12.48 -7.97 7.72
N GLY A 110 -13.80 -8.00 8.00
CA GLY A 110 -14.83 -7.34 7.19
C GLY A 110 -14.79 -5.83 7.32
N THR A 111 -13.64 -5.21 7.01
CA THR A 111 -13.49 -3.76 7.03
C THR A 111 -14.07 -3.17 5.74
N ASN A 112 -14.67 -1.99 5.82
CA ASN A 112 -15.15 -1.28 4.64
C ASN A 112 -14.50 0.10 4.56
N LEU A 113 -14.15 0.56 3.36
CA LEU A 113 -13.70 1.94 3.20
C LEU A 113 -14.77 2.94 3.65
N LYS A 114 -16.06 2.60 3.55
CA LYS A 114 -17.15 3.47 4.01
C LYS A 114 -16.97 3.93 5.47
N ASP A 115 -16.36 3.09 6.31
CA ASP A 115 -16.17 3.37 7.74
C ASP A 115 -15.24 4.57 8.01
N ILE A 116 -14.40 4.93 7.03
CA ILE A 116 -13.47 6.06 7.16
C ILE A 116 -13.91 7.29 6.37
N LEU A 117 -14.89 7.16 5.46
CA LEU A 117 -15.28 8.24 4.56
C LEU A 117 -15.90 9.40 5.35
N CYS A 118 -15.68 10.62 4.87
CA CYS A 118 -16.34 11.82 5.39
C CYS A 118 -17.53 12.18 4.51
N ASP A 119 -18.56 12.81 5.07
CA ASP A 119 -19.80 13.26 4.39
C ASP A 119 -19.57 14.46 3.44
N HIS A 120 -18.44 14.52 2.74
CA HIS A 120 -18.03 15.69 2.00
C HIS A 120 -17.62 15.37 0.57
N ASP A 121 -18.26 16.08 -0.36
CA ASP A 121 -18.03 16.03 -1.80
C ASP A 121 -16.74 16.76 -2.25
N LYS A 122 -15.84 17.04 -1.30
CA LYS A 122 -14.58 17.76 -1.54
C LYS A 122 -13.56 16.79 -2.17
N ASN A 123 -12.73 17.30 -3.10
CA ASN A 123 -11.66 16.57 -3.81
C ASN A 123 -12.08 15.72 -5.02
N LYS A 124 -13.17 16.07 -5.72
CA LYS A 124 -13.49 15.50 -7.05
C LYS A 124 -12.27 15.52 -7.95
N ILE A 125 -12.07 14.43 -8.69
CA ILE A 125 -11.00 14.39 -9.68
C ILE A 125 -11.37 15.26 -10.87
N SER A 126 -10.36 15.91 -11.48
CA SER A 126 -10.52 16.75 -12.66
C SER A 126 -9.34 16.61 -13.60
N GLY A 127 -9.44 17.23 -14.79
CA GLY A 127 -8.39 17.24 -15.80
C GLY A 127 -7.91 15.83 -16.16
N LYS A 128 -6.59 15.62 -16.09
CA LYS A 128 -5.95 14.35 -16.44
C LYS A 128 -6.54 13.14 -15.74
N LEU A 129 -6.85 13.23 -14.45
CA LEU A 129 -7.36 12.08 -13.70
C LEU A 129 -8.78 11.70 -14.13
N LYS A 130 -9.63 12.68 -14.49
CA LYS A 130 -10.98 12.40 -14.96
C LYS A 130 -10.97 11.73 -16.34
N VAL A 131 -10.07 12.16 -17.23
CA VAL A 131 -9.83 11.51 -18.51
C VAL A 131 -9.37 10.06 -18.31
N VAL A 132 -8.39 9.84 -17.43
CA VAL A 132 -7.87 8.50 -17.11
C VAL A 132 -8.96 7.59 -16.56
N GLU A 133 -9.80 8.11 -15.66
CA GLU A 133 -10.95 7.37 -15.12
C GLU A 133 -11.89 6.93 -16.24
N GLY A 134 -12.32 7.86 -17.10
CA GLY A 134 -13.25 7.56 -18.20
C GLY A 134 -12.69 6.57 -19.22
N VAL A 135 -11.41 6.72 -19.61
CA VAL A 135 -10.75 5.80 -20.55
C VAL A 135 -10.70 4.38 -20.01
N TRP A 136 -10.28 4.19 -18.76
CA TRP A 136 -10.23 2.86 -18.16
C TRP A 136 -11.60 2.31 -17.77
N ASP A 137 -12.56 3.18 -17.44
CA ASP A 137 -13.95 2.76 -17.18
C ASP A 137 -14.55 2.12 -18.42
N GLU A 138 -14.39 2.77 -19.58
CA GLU A 138 -14.85 2.24 -20.87
C GLU A 138 -14.18 0.89 -21.18
N PHE A 139 -12.87 0.76 -20.95
CA PHE A 139 -12.16 -0.52 -21.12
C PHE A 139 -12.75 -1.64 -20.24
N VAL A 140 -12.91 -1.38 -18.94
CA VAL A 140 -13.46 -2.36 -18.01
C VAL A 140 -14.87 -2.78 -18.44
N ARG A 141 -15.73 -1.82 -18.82
CA ARG A 141 -17.09 -2.09 -19.27
C ARG A 141 -17.16 -2.85 -20.58
N ILE A 142 -16.25 -2.61 -21.52
CA ILE A 142 -16.14 -3.41 -22.75
C ILE A 142 -15.86 -4.87 -22.39
N LEU A 143 -14.90 -5.13 -21.49
CA LEU A 143 -14.58 -6.49 -21.07
C LEU A 143 -15.77 -7.17 -20.38
N VAL A 144 -16.41 -6.48 -19.43
CA VAL A 144 -17.59 -6.99 -18.71
C VAL A 144 -18.73 -7.32 -19.67
N SER A 145 -19.10 -6.39 -20.57
CA SER A 145 -20.24 -6.55 -21.48
C SER A 145 -20.04 -7.66 -22.51
N ASN A 146 -18.80 -8.01 -22.81
CA ASN A 146 -18.44 -9.05 -23.77
C ASN A 146 -17.92 -10.33 -23.09
N SER A 147 -18.05 -10.45 -21.77
CA SER A 147 -17.58 -11.60 -20.98
C SER A 147 -16.09 -11.93 -21.21
N VAL A 148 -15.26 -10.93 -21.50
CA VAL A 148 -13.82 -11.09 -21.68
C VAL A 148 -13.15 -11.06 -20.30
N PRO A 149 -12.40 -12.10 -19.90
CA PRO A 149 -11.71 -12.09 -18.62
C PRO A 149 -10.68 -10.96 -18.52
N MET A 150 -10.62 -10.29 -17.38
CA MET A 150 -9.58 -9.29 -17.12
C MET A 150 -8.18 -9.93 -17.11
N PRO A 151 -7.21 -9.34 -17.83
CA PRO A 151 -5.82 -9.79 -17.77
C PRO A 151 -5.28 -9.86 -16.33
N LYS A 152 -4.71 -11.01 -15.97
CA LYS A 152 -4.00 -11.22 -14.68
C LYS A 152 -2.55 -10.71 -14.73
N PHE A 153 -2.29 -9.73 -15.59
CA PHE A 153 -0.99 -9.15 -15.85
C PHE A 153 -1.11 -7.66 -16.18
N PRO A 154 -0.02 -6.88 -16.05
CA PRO A 154 -0.07 -5.46 -16.39
C PRO A 154 -0.39 -5.27 -17.88
N VAL A 155 -1.46 -4.53 -18.15
CA VAL A 155 -1.87 -4.12 -19.49
C VAL A 155 -1.01 -2.93 -19.90
N TRP A 156 -0.30 -3.04 -21.02
CA TRP A 156 0.45 -1.96 -21.64
C TRP A 156 -0.08 -1.70 -23.05
N THR A 157 -0.94 -0.70 -23.19
CA THR A 157 -1.57 -0.39 -24.49
C THR A 157 -0.59 0.09 -25.55
N ASP A 158 0.61 0.56 -25.15
CA ASP A 158 1.66 0.97 -26.09
C ASP A 158 2.35 -0.24 -26.77
N TRP A 159 2.07 -1.47 -26.32
CA TRP A 159 2.63 -2.71 -26.89
C TRP A 159 1.59 -3.56 -27.63
N TRP A 160 0.39 -3.02 -27.85
CA TRP A 160 -0.73 -3.72 -28.49
C TRP A 160 -0.63 -3.67 -30.02
N ASP A 161 -0.45 -2.47 -30.56
CA ASP A 161 -0.34 -2.16 -31.99
C ASP A 161 0.99 -1.45 -32.34
N GLY A 162 1.98 -1.58 -31.46
CA GLY A 162 3.29 -0.95 -31.58
C GLY A 162 4.39 -1.64 -30.76
N ASP A 163 5.55 -1.00 -30.71
CA ASP A 163 6.77 -1.44 -30.02
C ASP A 163 7.11 -0.51 -28.83
N GLY A 164 6.09 0.09 -28.20
CA GLY A 164 6.25 0.96 -27.04
C GLY A 164 6.54 2.41 -27.38
N GLU A 165 6.03 2.92 -28.50
CA GLU A 165 6.13 4.32 -28.92
C GLU A 165 5.57 5.28 -27.86
N GLY A 166 6.24 6.41 -27.62
CA GLY A 166 5.79 7.42 -26.66
C GLY A 166 5.94 7.01 -25.18
N THR A 167 6.69 5.93 -24.91
CA THR A 167 7.10 5.55 -23.56
C THR A 167 8.47 6.14 -23.20
N ALA A 168 8.90 6.02 -21.94
CA ALA A 168 10.24 6.46 -21.52
C ALA A 168 11.40 5.69 -22.19
N SER A 169 11.09 4.65 -22.96
CA SER A 169 12.04 3.76 -23.64
C SER A 169 12.14 4.04 -25.15
N ASP A 170 11.84 5.25 -25.64
CA ASP A 170 11.55 5.49 -27.06
C ASP A 170 12.74 5.32 -28.05
N THR A 171 13.97 5.12 -27.57
CA THR A 171 15.11 4.82 -28.46
C THR A 171 15.16 3.33 -28.80
N THR A 172 15.59 2.97 -30.00
CA THR A 172 15.64 1.57 -30.49
C THR A 172 16.33 0.61 -29.52
N GLU A 173 17.49 1.02 -28.96
CA GLU A 173 18.22 0.23 -27.96
C GLU A 173 17.44 0.05 -26.65
N LYS A 174 16.77 1.10 -26.17
CA LYS A 174 15.96 1.04 -24.95
C LYS A 174 14.70 0.19 -25.14
N LYS A 175 14.09 0.23 -26.33
CA LYS A 175 12.96 -0.65 -26.69
C LYS A 175 13.39 -2.12 -26.68
N SER A 176 14.51 -2.45 -27.34
CA SER A 176 15.03 -3.82 -27.39
C SER A 176 15.39 -4.36 -25.99
N ALA A 177 16.09 -3.55 -25.18
CA ALA A 177 16.41 -3.93 -23.80
C ALA A 177 15.16 -4.09 -22.92
N PHE A 178 14.17 -3.21 -23.07
CA PHE A 178 12.91 -3.30 -22.34
C PHE A 178 12.11 -4.54 -22.76
N TYR A 179 12.01 -4.80 -24.07
CA TYR A 179 11.35 -5.99 -24.60
C TYR A 179 12.02 -7.26 -24.05
N SER A 180 13.33 -7.37 -24.15
CA SER A 180 14.08 -8.53 -23.66
C SER A 180 13.82 -8.80 -22.17
N LYS A 181 13.74 -7.74 -21.36
CA LYS A 181 13.46 -7.85 -19.92
C LYS A 181 12.02 -8.24 -19.59
N TYR A 182 11.05 -7.81 -20.39
CA TYR A 182 9.61 -7.98 -20.13
C TYR A 182 8.88 -8.83 -21.17
N LYS A 183 9.62 -9.61 -21.97
CA LYS A 183 9.14 -10.37 -23.13
C LYS A 183 7.86 -11.15 -22.83
N ASN A 184 7.88 -11.97 -21.77
CA ASN A 184 6.73 -12.79 -21.39
C ASN A 184 5.46 -11.98 -21.12
N TRP A 185 5.59 -10.78 -20.57
CA TRP A 185 4.43 -9.91 -20.31
C TRP A 185 3.98 -9.15 -21.55
N ILE A 186 4.92 -8.74 -22.41
CA ILE A 186 4.61 -8.06 -23.66
C ILE A 186 3.93 -9.02 -24.64
N ASP A 187 4.41 -10.25 -24.76
CA ASP A 187 3.80 -11.26 -25.63
C ASP A 187 2.36 -11.57 -25.19
N LYS A 188 2.12 -11.66 -23.87
CA LYS A 188 0.76 -11.78 -23.31
C LYS A 188 -0.14 -10.59 -23.63
N ASN A 189 0.42 -9.36 -23.64
CA ASN A 189 -0.33 -8.17 -24.03
C ASN A 189 -0.73 -8.22 -25.52
N ARG A 190 0.19 -8.61 -26.39
CA ARG A 190 -0.07 -8.75 -27.83
C ARG A 190 -1.10 -9.82 -28.12
N ASP A 191 -1.00 -10.97 -27.47
CA ASP A 191 -1.96 -12.06 -27.60
C ASP A 191 -3.36 -11.63 -27.12
N PHE A 192 -3.45 -10.99 -25.96
CA PHE A 192 -4.72 -10.48 -25.44
C PHE A 192 -5.36 -9.46 -26.38
N TYR A 193 -4.58 -8.50 -26.89
CA TYR A 193 -5.10 -7.51 -27.84
C TYR A 193 -5.53 -8.18 -29.15
N SER A 194 -4.71 -9.06 -29.72
CA SER A 194 -5.01 -9.73 -30.99
C SER A 194 -6.30 -10.54 -30.94
N LYS A 195 -6.55 -11.26 -29.84
CA LYS A 195 -7.78 -12.04 -29.62
C LYS A 195 -9.03 -11.16 -29.47
N ASN A 196 -8.88 -9.94 -28.98
CA ASN A 196 -9.99 -9.02 -28.69
C ASN A 196 -9.97 -7.77 -29.58
N LYS A 197 -9.27 -7.83 -30.72
CA LYS A 197 -8.93 -6.65 -31.52
C LYS A 197 -10.18 -5.90 -32.01
N SER A 198 -11.18 -6.62 -32.51
CA SER A 198 -12.43 -6.04 -33.00
C SER A 198 -13.18 -5.22 -31.93
N LEU A 199 -13.04 -5.59 -30.66
CA LEU A 199 -13.65 -4.90 -29.53
C LEU A 199 -12.79 -3.73 -29.04
N LEU A 200 -11.46 -3.91 -29.00
CA LEU A 200 -10.54 -2.99 -28.33
C LEU A 200 -9.92 -1.93 -29.24
N GLU A 201 -9.85 -2.16 -30.55
CA GLU A 201 -9.24 -1.21 -31.50
C GLU A 201 -9.99 0.14 -31.57
N PRO A 202 -11.34 0.18 -31.65
CA PRO A 202 -12.07 1.45 -31.60
C PRO A 202 -11.82 2.23 -30.29
N TRP A 203 -11.80 1.51 -29.15
CA TRP A 203 -11.49 2.08 -27.85
C TRP A 203 -10.06 2.61 -27.79
N LEU A 204 -9.09 1.88 -28.34
CA LEU A 204 -7.69 2.27 -28.34
C LEU A 204 -7.48 3.58 -29.11
N HIS A 205 -8.05 3.69 -30.32
CA HIS A 205 -7.98 4.91 -31.11
C HIS A 205 -8.66 6.10 -30.42
N LYS A 206 -9.86 5.89 -29.87
CA LYS A 206 -10.58 6.90 -29.09
C LYS A 206 -9.76 7.36 -27.88
N SER A 207 -9.20 6.42 -27.11
CA SER A 207 -8.41 6.74 -25.91
C SER A 207 -7.20 7.62 -26.21
N ARG A 208 -6.50 7.35 -27.32
CA ARG A 208 -5.31 8.09 -27.77
C ARG A 208 -5.61 9.49 -28.30
N SER A 209 -6.87 9.80 -28.64
CA SER A 209 -7.27 11.16 -29.02
C SER A 209 -7.24 12.15 -27.84
N HIS A 210 -7.28 11.65 -26.59
CA HIS A 210 -7.21 12.50 -25.42
C HIS A 210 -5.77 12.99 -25.15
N LYS A 211 -5.57 14.32 -25.17
CA LYS A 211 -4.25 14.96 -24.94
C LYS A 211 -3.60 14.60 -23.60
N GLU A 212 -4.40 14.34 -22.58
CA GLU A 212 -3.95 13.97 -21.23
C GLU A 212 -3.59 12.49 -21.07
N TRP A 213 -4.01 11.65 -22.03
CA TRP A 213 -3.80 10.21 -22.05
C TRP A 213 -2.42 9.84 -22.60
N LYS A 214 -1.38 10.15 -21.82
CA LYS A 214 0.02 9.94 -22.19
C LYS A 214 0.91 9.50 -21.03
N GLY A 215 1.95 8.73 -21.36
CA GLY A 215 2.94 8.21 -20.42
C GLY A 215 2.38 7.10 -19.53
N ALA A 216 2.81 7.07 -18.26
CA ALA A 216 2.56 5.96 -17.35
C ALA A 216 1.08 5.57 -17.18
N VAL A 217 0.14 6.50 -17.34
CA VAL A 217 -1.30 6.22 -17.17
C VAL A 217 -1.86 5.22 -18.18
N ARG A 218 -1.17 5.01 -19.31
CA ARG A 218 -1.49 4.00 -20.35
C ARG A 218 -1.23 2.56 -19.93
N LYS A 219 -0.60 2.38 -18.78
CA LYS A 219 -0.44 1.07 -18.16
C LYS A 219 -1.50 0.85 -17.09
N PHE A 220 -2.15 -0.30 -17.10
CA PHE A 220 -3.20 -0.66 -16.16
C PHE A 220 -2.93 -1.99 -15.47
N GLU A 221 -3.19 -2.04 -14.17
CA GLU A 221 -3.00 -3.22 -13.34
C GLU A 221 -4.25 -3.44 -12.49
N TRP A 222 -5.08 -4.41 -12.89
CA TRP A 222 -6.25 -4.83 -12.14
C TRP A 222 -5.84 -5.79 -11.02
N GLN A 223 -5.99 -5.35 -9.77
CA GLN A 223 -5.73 -6.15 -8.57
C GLN A 223 -7.00 -6.31 -7.72
N ALA A 224 -8.16 -6.34 -8.37
CA ALA A 224 -9.47 -6.47 -7.72
C ALA A 224 -10.09 -7.88 -7.91
N GLY A 225 -9.28 -8.88 -8.28
CA GLY A 225 -9.75 -10.25 -8.52
C GLY A 225 -10.40 -10.41 -9.89
N ASP A 226 -11.27 -11.41 -10.05
CA ASP A 226 -12.01 -11.59 -11.29
C ASP A 226 -13.09 -10.49 -11.46
N LEU A 227 -13.50 -10.24 -12.72
CA LEU A 227 -14.53 -9.24 -13.03
C LEU A 227 -15.91 -9.69 -12.54
N LYS A 228 -16.66 -8.75 -12.00
CA LYS A 228 -18.09 -8.84 -11.70
C LYS A 228 -18.91 -8.24 -12.84
N SER A 229 -20.17 -8.62 -12.91
CA SER A 229 -21.10 -8.15 -13.96
C SER A 229 -21.38 -6.65 -13.92
N ASP A 230 -21.14 -5.99 -12.78
CA ASP A 230 -21.33 -4.55 -12.58
C ASP A 230 -20.02 -3.77 -12.47
N ASP A 231 -18.87 -4.40 -12.74
CA ASP A 231 -17.57 -3.76 -12.56
C ASP A 231 -17.36 -2.58 -13.51
N GLY A 232 -16.80 -1.52 -12.94
CA GLY A 232 -16.38 -0.30 -13.59
C GLY A 232 -15.39 0.43 -12.70
N MET A 233 -14.78 1.50 -13.19
CA MET A 233 -13.91 2.34 -12.38
C MET A 233 -14.69 3.03 -11.24
N ASP A 234 -16.01 3.17 -11.38
CA ASP A 234 -16.95 3.66 -10.36
C ASP A 234 -17.22 2.63 -9.23
N LYS A 235 -16.74 1.39 -9.32
CA LYS A 235 -16.94 0.35 -8.28
C LYS A 235 -15.69 0.04 -7.47
N VAL A 236 -14.58 0.72 -7.76
CA VAL A 236 -13.25 0.32 -7.30
C VAL A 236 -12.48 1.47 -6.68
N LEU A 237 -11.45 1.12 -5.92
CA LEU A 237 -10.42 2.04 -5.48
C LEU A 237 -9.28 2.01 -6.51
N TRP A 238 -8.87 3.15 -7.04
CA TRP A 238 -7.78 3.21 -8.02
C TRP A 238 -6.75 4.29 -7.69
N SER A 239 -5.54 4.14 -8.21
CA SER A 239 -4.45 5.09 -7.97
C SER A 239 -3.58 5.24 -9.20
N ALA A 240 -3.32 6.49 -9.60
CA ALA A 240 -2.33 6.80 -10.62
C ALA A 240 -0.93 6.80 -10.00
N ARG A 241 -0.01 6.04 -10.59
CA ARG A 241 1.37 5.88 -10.13
C ARG A 241 2.34 6.18 -11.25
N GLY A 242 3.59 6.48 -10.90
CA GLY A 242 4.67 6.60 -11.90
C GLY A 242 4.87 5.31 -12.71
N SER A 243 4.36 4.18 -12.22
CA SER A 243 4.44 2.87 -12.84
C SER A 243 3.12 2.34 -13.39
N GLY A 244 2.08 3.17 -13.59
CA GLY A 244 0.77 2.73 -14.08
C GLY A 244 -0.41 3.10 -13.18
N ILE A 245 -1.62 2.81 -13.66
CA ILE A 245 -2.85 2.77 -12.88
C ILE A 245 -2.95 1.43 -12.16
N ARG A 246 -3.25 1.47 -10.88
CA ARG A 246 -3.51 0.27 -10.09
C ARG A 246 -4.91 0.33 -9.49
N VAL A 247 -5.66 -0.74 -9.67
CA VAL A 247 -7.06 -0.88 -9.25
C VAL A 247 -7.20 -1.97 -8.20
N LYS A 248 -8.01 -1.73 -7.17
CA LYS A 248 -8.30 -2.66 -6.06
C LYS A 248 -9.78 -2.58 -5.67
N ARG A 249 -10.28 -3.61 -4.99
CA ARG A 249 -11.60 -3.55 -4.34
C ARG A 249 -11.61 -2.48 -3.25
N PRO A 250 -12.74 -1.78 -3.02
CA PRO A 250 -12.88 -0.75 -2.00
C PRO A 250 -13.08 -1.33 -0.59
N ASP A 251 -12.50 -2.49 -0.29
CA ASP A 251 -12.58 -3.15 1.02
C ASP A 251 -11.41 -2.70 1.93
N TYR A 252 -10.28 -2.33 1.33
CA TYR A 252 -9.11 -1.80 2.03
C TYR A 252 -8.28 -0.86 1.15
N VAL A 253 -7.56 0.05 1.79
CA VAL A 253 -6.56 0.90 1.14
C VAL A 253 -5.19 0.24 1.25
N PRO A 254 -4.42 0.07 0.15
CA PRO A 254 -3.04 -0.41 0.26
C PRO A 254 -2.17 0.60 1.02
N THR A 255 -1.02 0.16 1.53
CA THR A 255 -0.05 1.04 2.19
C THR A 255 0.19 2.33 1.40
N LEU A 256 -0.09 3.47 2.04
CA LEU A 256 0.17 4.79 1.51
C LEU A 256 1.67 5.03 1.42
N VAL A 257 2.14 5.57 0.30
CA VAL A 257 3.54 5.98 0.10
C VAL A 257 3.66 7.48 0.29
N ALA A 258 4.78 7.93 0.86
CA ALA A 258 5.04 9.34 1.16
C ALA A 258 4.99 10.29 -0.08
N LEU A 259 4.98 9.73 -1.30
CA LEU A 259 4.86 10.47 -2.55
C LEU A 259 3.42 10.40 -3.06
N ALA A 260 2.58 11.34 -2.61
CA ALA A 260 1.37 11.94 -3.23
C ALA A 260 0.42 11.09 -4.12
N GLN A 261 0.47 9.76 -4.10
CA GLN A 261 -0.46 8.89 -4.82
C GLN A 261 -1.70 8.68 -3.96
N VAL A 262 -2.48 9.74 -3.84
CA VAL A 262 -3.75 9.70 -3.11
C VAL A 262 -4.69 8.79 -3.87
N PRO A 263 -5.22 7.72 -3.24
CA PRO A 263 -6.20 6.85 -3.86
C PRO A 263 -7.45 7.64 -4.27
N VAL A 264 -8.03 7.27 -5.40
CA VAL A 264 -9.31 7.75 -5.88
C VAL A 264 -10.37 6.71 -5.50
N TYR A 265 -11.36 7.15 -4.74
CA TYR A 265 -12.56 6.39 -4.46
C TYR A 265 -13.50 6.52 -5.66
N GLY A 266 -13.53 5.49 -6.50
CA GLY A 266 -14.31 5.44 -7.73
C GLY A 266 -15.79 5.75 -7.57
N PRO A 267 -16.50 5.19 -6.56
CA PRO A 267 -17.94 5.43 -6.39
C PRO A 267 -18.34 6.90 -6.28
N GLU A 268 -17.45 7.76 -5.79
CA GLU A 268 -17.68 9.20 -5.69
C GLU A 268 -16.77 10.02 -6.63
N SER A 269 -15.97 9.37 -7.48
CA SER A 269 -15.04 9.99 -8.43
C SER A 269 -14.19 11.10 -7.78
N ARG A 270 -13.62 10.82 -6.60
CA ARG A 270 -12.83 11.78 -5.81
C ARG A 270 -11.63 11.15 -5.15
N LYS A 271 -10.63 11.96 -4.84
CA LYS A 271 -9.50 11.54 -3.99
C LYS A 271 -9.97 11.42 -2.54
N LEU A 272 -9.34 10.50 -1.79
CA LEU A 272 -9.46 10.50 -0.34
C LEU A 272 -8.90 11.81 0.23
N SER A 273 -9.67 12.44 1.10
CA SER A 273 -9.32 13.67 1.81
C SER A 273 -8.26 13.43 2.87
N PRO A 274 -7.54 14.47 3.33
CA PRO A 274 -6.59 14.35 4.43
C PRO A 274 -7.18 13.72 5.70
N ARG A 275 -8.43 14.05 6.05
CA ARG A 275 -9.11 13.49 7.22
C ARG A 275 -9.33 11.99 7.07
N GLU A 276 -9.79 11.53 5.90
CA GLU A 276 -9.98 10.09 5.62
C GLU A 276 -8.63 9.34 5.65
N LEU A 277 -7.55 9.98 5.16
CA LEU A 277 -6.20 9.43 5.26
C LEU A 277 -5.67 9.35 6.71
N LEU A 278 -6.04 10.31 7.56
CA LEU A 278 -5.74 10.27 8.99
C LEU A 278 -6.53 9.19 9.73
N ARG A 279 -7.82 9.03 9.41
CA ARG A 279 -8.66 7.94 9.92
C ARG A 279 -8.11 6.56 9.52
N LEU A 280 -7.50 6.41 8.33
CA LEU A 280 -6.76 5.20 7.94
C LEU A 280 -5.53 4.90 8.81
N GLN A 281 -4.97 5.91 9.48
CA GLN A 281 -3.91 5.73 10.48
C GLN A 281 -4.46 5.76 11.92
N SER A 282 -5.79 5.71 12.07
CA SER A 282 -6.51 5.74 13.34
C SER A 282 -6.28 6.99 14.18
N PHE A 283 -5.96 8.12 13.56
CA PHE A 283 -5.92 9.40 14.27
C PHE A 283 -7.35 9.86 14.61
N PRO A 284 -7.56 10.49 15.78
CA PRO A 284 -8.86 11.02 16.15
C PRO A 284 -9.28 12.18 15.23
N ASP A 285 -10.59 12.38 15.08
CA ASP A 285 -11.13 13.49 14.28
C ASP A 285 -10.78 14.88 14.82
N SER A 286 -10.41 14.97 16.10
CA SER A 286 -9.88 16.18 16.74
C SER A 286 -8.42 16.48 16.38
N PHE A 287 -7.68 15.55 15.77
CA PHE A 287 -6.28 15.74 15.40
C PHE A 287 -6.15 16.90 14.39
N LYS A 288 -5.32 17.89 14.72
CA LYS A 288 -5.07 19.06 13.87
C LYS A 288 -3.96 18.75 12.87
N TYR A 289 -4.13 19.19 11.62
CA TYR A 289 -3.14 18.98 10.57
C TYR A 289 -3.08 20.18 9.62
N ASP A 290 -1.94 20.32 8.95
CA ASP A 290 -1.76 21.24 7.83
C ASP A 290 -2.03 20.52 6.50
N GLU A 291 -2.96 21.04 5.70
CA GLU A 291 -3.40 20.41 4.45
C GLU A 291 -2.27 20.24 3.43
N LYS A 292 -1.24 21.11 3.46
CA LYS A 292 -0.16 21.08 2.47
C LYS A 292 0.80 19.92 2.71
N THR A 293 1.07 19.59 3.97
CA THR A 293 2.10 18.60 4.35
C THR A 293 1.55 17.22 4.70
N ILE A 294 0.25 17.15 5.05
CA ILE A 294 -0.36 15.95 5.62
C ILE A 294 -0.26 14.70 4.74
N TYR A 295 -0.41 14.84 3.42
CA TYR A 295 -0.33 13.70 2.49
C TYR A 295 1.02 12.96 2.58
N LYS A 296 2.11 13.68 2.80
CA LYS A 296 3.45 13.09 2.98
C LYS A 296 3.59 12.47 4.37
N GLN A 297 3.10 13.16 5.40
CA GLN A 297 3.19 12.73 6.80
C GLN A 297 2.42 11.42 7.04
N VAL A 298 1.20 11.31 6.52
CA VAL A 298 0.36 10.12 6.70
C VAL A 298 1.01 8.85 6.13
N GLY A 299 1.75 8.96 5.01
CA GLY A 299 2.49 7.82 4.46
C GLY A 299 3.53 7.24 5.44
N ASN A 300 4.16 8.13 6.21
CA ASN A 300 5.21 7.80 7.18
C ASN A 300 4.70 7.63 8.61
N ALA A 301 3.43 7.94 8.89
CA ALA A 301 2.85 7.77 10.20
C ALA A 301 2.78 6.29 10.61
N VAL A 302 2.86 6.04 11.91
CA VAL A 302 2.47 4.77 12.51
C VAL A 302 0.95 4.74 12.67
N ASN A 303 0.35 3.56 12.59
CA ASN A 303 -1.08 3.42 12.86
C ASN A 303 -1.32 3.52 14.38
N VAL A 304 -2.07 4.53 14.82
CA VAL A 304 -2.23 4.88 16.24
C VAL A 304 -2.85 3.72 17.02
N LYS A 305 -3.93 3.13 16.50
CA LYS A 305 -4.64 2.02 17.15
C LYS A 305 -3.75 0.79 17.31
N MET A 306 -2.98 0.43 16.28
CA MET A 306 -2.01 -0.66 16.35
C MET A 306 -0.98 -0.43 17.46
N ILE A 307 -0.35 0.76 17.50
CA ILE A 307 0.68 1.06 18.49
C ILE A 307 0.08 1.13 19.91
N GLU A 308 -1.11 1.69 20.06
CA GLU A 308 -1.83 1.69 21.33
C GLU A 308 -2.06 0.27 21.84
N ARG A 309 -2.59 -0.63 20.99
CA ARG A 309 -2.83 -2.04 21.37
C ARG A 309 -1.55 -2.77 21.72
N CYS A 310 -0.47 -2.57 20.97
CA CYS A 310 0.85 -3.11 21.31
C CYS A 310 1.33 -2.56 22.67
N SER A 311 1.11 -1.29 22.95
CA SER A 311 1.51 -0.67 24.22
C SER A 311 0.74 -1.25 25.40
N ARG A 312 -0.59 -1.39 25.29
CA ARG A 312 -1.43 -1.97 26.35
C ARG A 312 -1.11 -3.44 26.58
N PHE A 313 -0.90 -4.21 25.52
CA PHE A 313 -0.42 -5.60 25.63
C PHE A 313 0.94 -5.67 26.34
N LEU A 314 1.92 -4.86 25.95
CA LEU A 314 3.26 -4.88 26.53
C LEU A 314 3.31 -4.44 28.00
N ILE A 315 2.55 -3.39 28.35
CA ILE A 315 2.63 -2.73 29.66
C ILE A 315 1.63 -3.33 30.66
N LEU A 316 0.40 -3.61 30.21
CA LEU A 316 -0.73 -4.01 31.06
C LEU A 316 -1.11 -5.48 30.89
N ASN A 317 -0.48 -6.21 29.96
CA ASN A 317 -0.83 -7.60 29.62
C ASN A 317 -2.30 -7.76 29.17
N GLU A 318 -2.89 -6.72 28.58
CA GLU A 318 -4.20 -6.80 27.94
C GLU A 318 -4.13 -7.56 26.62
N SER A 319 -5.26 -8.09 26.13
CA SER A 319 -5.30 -8.76 24.82
C SER A 319 -4.72 -7.88 23.70
N LEU A 320 -3.88 -8.44 22.83
CA LEU A 320 -3.33 -7.68 21.70
C LEU A 320 -4.43 -7.32 20.68
N PHE A 321 -5.31 -8.27 20.38
CA PHE A 321 -6.42 -8.10 19.46
C PHE A 321 -7.74 -7.91 20.22
N GLU A 322 -8.67 -7.16 19.65
CA GLU A 322 -10.04 -7.12 20.17
C GLU A 322 -10.71 -8.48 19.94
N SER A 323 -11.52 -8.95 20.90
CA SER A 323 -12.37 -10.12 20.72
C SER A 323 -13.37 -9.89 19.58
N GLU A 324 -13.80 -10.97 18.92
CA GLU A 324 -14.79 -10.92 17.83
C GLU A 324 -16.23 -10.66 18.33
N GLU A 325 -16.44 -10.55 19.64
CA GLU A 325 -17.76 -10.31 20.22
C GLU A 325 -18.17 -8.84 20.12
N GLY A 326 -19.24 -8.57 19.36
CA GLY A 326 -19.88 -7.25 19.35
C GLY A 326 -20.74 -6.88 18.13
N ASN A 327 -21.05 -7.79 17.21
CA ASN A 327 -22.08 -7.56 16.19
C ASN A 327 -23.10 -8.71 16.19
N VAL A 328 -23.70 -8.96 17.35
CA VAL A 328 -25.05 -9.55 17.42
C VAL A 328 -26.00 -8.36 17.49
N GLY A 329 -26.92 -8.33 16.54
CA GLY A 329 -27.60 -7.11 16.11
C GLY A 329 -28.41 -6.36 17.17
N ASN A 330 -28.72 -5.13 16.81
CA ASN A 330 -29.98 -4.47 17.11
C ASN A 330 -30.51 -3.84 15.82
#